data_AF-A0A4C1SB94-F1
#
_entry.id   AF-A0A4C1SB94-F1
#
_cell.length_a   1.000
_cell.length_b   1.000
_cell.length_c   1.000
_cell.angle_alpha   90.00
_cell.angle_beta   90.00
_cell.angle_gamma   90.00
#
_symmetry.space_group_name_H-M   'P 1'
#
loop_
_entity.id
_entity.type
_entity.pdbx_description
1 polymer ?
#
loop_
_entity_poly.entity_id
_entity_poly.type
_entity_poly.pdbx_seq_one_letter_code
_entity_poly.pdbx_strand_id
1 'polypeptide(L)'
;MLFFGCVTKQELYGTTFIATKKLDKTRYWDSKRLMSDYSVVTTSLQRIIHLQINNKEAGLDTIASEILKAEGPAREERRYLPIKKIWVAEKMSQEWHLYRGITILSDAYKVFSEVVYMRPKNYAEEILNEYQCSFRLNRSTTDQIYQKRQTLEKPYEYGIDLHYLFVNYKQASDNVSRNRIL
;
A
#
# COMPACT_ATOMS: atom_id res chain seq x y z
N MET A 1 -13.96 1.97 -2.18
CA MET A 1 -12.86 1.88 -3.16
C MET A 1 -13.26 0.90 -4.24
N LEU A 2 -13.45 1.37 -5.47
CA LEU A 2 -13.98 0.55 -6.58
C LEU A 2 -12.80 -0.05 -7.35
N PHE A 3 -12.72 -1.39 -7.39
CA PHE A 3 -11.83 -2.11 -8.27
C PHE A 3 -12.53 -2.28 -9.62
N PHE A 4 -12.14 -1.51 -10.64
CA PHE A 4 -12.65 -1.70 -11.99
C PHE A 4 -11.73 -2.65 -12.74
N GLY A 5 -12.14 -3.91 -12.87
CA GLY A 5 -11.61 -4.85 -13.86
C GLY A 5 -12.68 -5.10 -14.92
N CYS A 6 -12.39 -4.75 -16.19
CA CYS A 6 -13.20 -5.12 -17.33
C CYS A 6 -12.73 -6.49 -17.83
N VAL A 7 -13.60 -7.49 -17.88
CA VAL A 7 -13.31 -8.82 -18.46
C VAL A 7 -14.21 -8.99 -19.68
N THR A 8 -13.62 -9.26 -20.85
CA THR A 8 -14.37 -9.57 -22.08
C THR A 8 -14.55 -11.08 -22.24
N LYS A 9 -15.62 -11.48 -22.95
CA LYS A 9 -16.12 -12.88 -23.04
C LYS A 9 -15.09 -13.93 -23.50
N GLN A 10 -13.99 -13.54 -24.14
CA GLN A 10 -12.92 -14.45 -24.58
C GLN A 10 -12.00 -14.92 -23.44
N GLU A 11 -12.03 -14.28 -22.27
CA GLU A 11 -11.15 -14.63 -21.13
C GLU A 11 -11.81 -15.63 -20.15
N LEU A 12 -13.09 -15.94 -20.34
CA LEU A 12 -13.91 -16.72 -19.40
C LEU A 12 -13.51 -18.20 -19.25
N TYR A 13 -12.74 -18.75 -20.19
CA TYR A 13 -12.36 -20.18 -20.16
C TYR A 13 -10.93 -20.46 -19.67
N GLY A 14 -10.16 -19.43 -19.26
CA GLY A 14 -8.75 -19.64 -18.89
C GLY A 14 -8.18 -18.74 -17.81
N THR A 15 -8.94 -17.78 -17.28
CA THR A 15 -8.41 -16.83 -16.29
C THR A 15 -9.04 -17.07 -14.93
N THR A 16 -8.33 -17.85 -14.11
CA THR A 16 -8.37 -17.72 -12.66
C THR A 16 -8.31 -16.23 -12.30
N PHE A 17 -9.46 -15.69 -11.92
CA PHE A 17 -9.65 -14.34 -11.44
C PHE A 17 -8.59 -14.04 -10.38
N ILE A 18 -7.75 -13.05 -10.68
CA ILE A 18 -6.58 -12.65 -9.89
C ILE A 18 -5.57 -13.81 -9.80
N ALA A 19 -4.67 -13.91 -10.77
CA ALA A 19 -3.37 -14.51 -10.50
C ALA A 19 -2.66 -13.63 -9.47
N THR A 20 -2.97 -13.81 -8.18
CA THR A 20 -2.07 -13.42 -7.12
C THR A 20 -0.86 -14.33 -7.28
N LYS A 21 0.11 -13.94 -8.13
CA LYS A 21 1.47 -14.44 -7.96
C LYS A 21 1.81 -14.10 -6.52
N LYS A 22 1.82 -15.12 -5.67
CA LYS A 22 2.10 -14.95 -4.25
C LYS A 22 3.51 -14.37 -4.21
N LEU A 23 3.64 -13.16 -3.68
CA LEU A 23 4.95 -12.57 -3.43
C LEU A 23 5.73 -13.58 -2.58
N ASP A 24 6.88 -14.02 -3.07
CA ASP A 24 7.73 -14.94 -2.32
C ASP A 24 8.29 -14.19 -1.10
N LYS A 25 7.84 -14.58 0.08
CA LYS A 25 8.23 -13.98 1.36
C LYS A 25 9.73 -13.94 1.56
N THR A 26 10.43 -14.96 1.09
CA THR A 26 11.89 -15.05 1.24
C THR A 26 12.61 -13.96 0.44
N ARG A 27 11.98 -13.42 -0.61
CA ARG A 27 12.58 -12.42 -1.50
C ARG A 27 12.39 -10.98 -1.03
N TYR A 28 11.32 -10.67 -0.31
CA TYR A 28 11.02 -9.31 0.16
C TYR A 28 11.04 -9.13 1.69
N TRP A 29 11.05 -10.21 2.47
CA TRP A 29 11.03 -10.19 3.93
C TRP A 29 12.19 -10.99 4.52
N ASP A 30 13.31 -10.31 4.77
CA ASP A 30 14.43 -10.83 5.57
C ASP A 30 14.41 -10.14 6.94
N SER A 31 13.92 -10.83 7.97
CA SER A 31 13.78 -10.26 9.31
C SER A 31 15.10 -9.92 9.99
N LYS A 32 16.21 -10.54 9.57
CA LYS A 32 17.54 -10.41 10.19
C LYS A 32 18.36 -9.27 9.61
N ARG A 33 18.26 -9.02 8.30
CA ARG A 33 19.08 -8.02 7.57
C ARG A 33 18.61 -6.57 7.72
N LEU A 34 17.38 -6.41 8.18
CA LEU A 34 16.57 -5.27 7.74
C LEU A 34 16.49 -4.16 8.80
N MET A 35 16.74 -4.51 10.07
CA MET A 35 17.02 -3.56 11.15
C MET A 35 18.40 -3.76 11.79
N SER A 36 19.30 -4.51 11.13
CA SER A 36 20.67 -4.73 11.61
C SER A 36 21.56 -3.51 11.40
N ASP A 37 21.41 -2.80 10.28
CA ASP A 37 22.19 -1.60 9.97
C ASP A 37 21.44 -0.31 10.33
N TYR A 38 21.85 0.31 11.44
CA TYR A 38 21.29 1.58 11.92
C TYR A 38 21.33 2.68 10.85
N SER A 39 22.46 2.83 10.16
CA SER A 39 22.69 3.84 9.10
C SER A 39 21.68 3.76 7.96
N VAL A 40 21.44 2.56 7.43
CA VAL A 40 20.51 2.34 6.31
C VAL A 40 19.07 2.66 6.71
N VAL A 41 18.71 2.32 7.95
CA VAL A 41 17.38 2.60 8.48
C VAL A 41 17.21 4.10 8.71
N THR A 42 18.18 4.79 9.32
CA THR A 42 18.08 6.24 9.58
C THR A 42 17.95 7.05 8.30
N THR A 43 18.72 6.74 7.25
CA THR A 43 18.58 7.43 5.95
C THR A 43 17.20 7.18 5.33
N SER A 44 16.68 5.96 5.44
CA SER A 44 15.33 5.62 4.95
C SER A 44 14.24 6.35 5.74
N LEU A 45 14.40 6.43 7.07
CA LEU A 45 13.49 7.17 7.96
C LEU A 45 13.49 8.66 7.63
N GLN A 46 14.66 9.28 7.49
CA GLN A 46 14.81 10.67 7.10
C GLN A 46 14.10 10.97 5.77
N ARG A 47 14.32 10.12 4.76
CA ARG A 47 13.64 10.24 3.47
C ARG A 47 12.12 10.16 3.61
N ILE A 48 11.62 9.20 4.38
CA ILE A 48 10.19 9.02 4.61
C ILE A 48 9.59 10.23 5.32
N ILE A 49 10.23 10.73 6.37
CA ILE A 49 9.79 11.91 7.13
C ILE A 49 9.75 13.14 6.21
N HIS A 50 10.78 13.33 5.39
CA HIS A 50 10.83 14.45 4.45
C HIS A 50 9.71 14.38 3.39
N LEU A 51 9.37 13.18 2.92
CA LEU A 51 8.29 12.92 1.98
C LEU A 51 6.88 12.99 2.59
N GLN A 52 6.73 13.09 3.92
CA GLN A 52 5.42 13.29 4.52
C GLN A 52 4.81 14.62 4.04
N ILE A 53 3.49 14.64 3.88
CA ILE A 53 2.78 15.85 3.44
C ILE A 53 2.54 16.71 4.68
N ASN A 54 2.79 18.02 4.56
CA ASN A 54 2.49 18.98 5.63
C ASN A 54 0.96 19.12 5.82
N ASN A 55 0.56 19.61 6.99
CA ASN A 55 -0.82 19.78 7.46
C ASN A 55 -1.61 18.47 7.50
N LYS A 56 -0.92 17.34 7.62
CA LYS A 56 -1.55 16.05 7.91
C LYS A 56 -2.02 16.02 9.35
N GLU A 57 -3.17 15.40 9.57
CA GLU A 57 -3.73 15.22 10.91
C GLU A 57 -2.74 14.42 11.78
N ALA A 58 -2.45 14.99 12.95
CA ALA A 58 -1.60 14.39 13.95
C ALA A 58 -2.22 13.08 14.44
N GLY A 59 -1.36 12.09 14.71
CA GLY A 59 -1.80 10.83 15.29
C GLY A 59 -2.32 10.98 16.73
N LEU A 60 -2.60 9.84 17.37
CA LEU A 60 -2.92 9.78 18.81
C LEU A 60 -1.83 10.37 19.70
N ASP A 61 -0.60 10.42 19.20
CA ASP A 61 0.54 11.05 19.83
C ASP A 61 0.54 12.58 19.71
N THR A 62 -0.42 13.17 18.99
CA THR A 62 -0.56 14.62 18.75
C THR A 62 0.67 15.30 18.13
N ILE A 63 1.56 14.50 17.54
CA ILE A 63 2.73 15.01 16.84
C ILE A 63 2.31 15.34 15.40
N ALA A 64 2.81 16.46 14.88
CA ALA A 64 2.54 16.90 13.52
C ALA A 64 3.77 16.67 12.63
N SER A 65 3.53 16.43 11.34
CA SER A 65 4.59 16.14 10.36
C SER A 65 5.66 17.24 10.23
N GLU A 66 5.30 18.49 10.52
CA GLU A 66 6.16 19.66 10.53
C GLU A 66 7.18 19.58 11.65
N ILE A 67 6.71 19.22 12.84
CA ILE A 67 7.55 18.98 14.00
C ILE A 67 8.50 17.84 13.65
N LEU A 68 8.00 16.79 13.00
CA LEU A 68 8.83 15.65 12.63
C LEU A 68 9.99 16.03 11.69
N LYS A 69 9.76 16.96 10.77
CA LYS A 69 10.75 17.48 9.80
C LYS A 69 11.70 18.51 10.39
N ALA A 70 11.27 19.28 11.38
CA ALA A 70 12.09 20.28 12.06
C ALA A 70 13.03 19.67 13.12
N GLU A 71 12.75 18.45 13.58
CA GLU A 71 13.58 17.74 14.54
C GLU A 71 14.90 17.25 13.93
N GLY A 72 16.02 17.57 14.59
CA GLY A 72 17.36 17.17 14.15
C GLY A 72 17.73 15.71 14.47
N PRO A 73 18.93 15.26 14.07
CA PRO A 73 19.35 13.85 14.08
C PRO A 73 19.34 13.20 15.47
N ALA A 74 19.56 13.97 16.55
CA ALA A 74 19.50 13.47 17.92
C ALA A 74 18.11 12.95 18.34
N ARG A 75 17.04 13.44 17.70
CA ARG A 75 15.65 13.02 17.98
C ARG A 75 15.20 11.86 17.08
N GLU A 76 15.90 11.61 15.98
CA GLU A 76 15.66 10.45 15.11
C GLU A 76 15.98 9.12 15.81
N GLU A 77 17.06 9.08 16.60
CA GLU A 77 17.44 7.90 17.39
C GLU A 77 16.35 7.49 18.37
N ARG A 78 15.70 8.48 19.00
CA ARG A 78 14.56 8.25 19.90
C ARG A 78 13.36 7.62 19.18
N ARG A 79 13.17 7.88 17.87
CA ARG A 79 12.10 7.28 17.07
C ARG A 79 12.48 5.89 16.55
N TYR A 80 13.75 5.67 16.24
CA TYR A 80 14.25 4.38 15.82
C TYR A 80 14.04 3.31 16.89
N LEU A 81 14.22 3.65 18.18
CA LEU A 81 14.15 2.68 19.26
C LEU A 81 12.76 2.01 19.42
N PRO A 82 11.62 2.73 19.46
CA PRO A 82 10.29 2.12 19.41
C PRO A 82 10.03 1.29 18.15
N ILE A 83 10.45 1.78 16.98
CA ILE A 83 10.32 1.08 15.70
C ILE A 83 11.08 -0.26 15.74
N LYS A 84 12.32 -0.25 16.26
CA LYS A 84 13.13 -1.46 16.46
C LYS A 84 12.49 -2.42 17.44
N LYS A 85 11.94 -1.92 18.56
CA LYS A 85 11.23 -2.76 19.54
C LYS A 85 10.02 -3.45 18.92
N ILE A 86 9.21 -2.73 18.14
CA ILE A 86 8.06 -3.30 17.41
C ILE A 86 8.54 -4.33 16.39
N TRP A 87 9.60 -4.03 15.64
CA TRP A 87 10.15 -4.94 14.65
C TRP A 87 10.62 -6.26 15.26
N VAL A 88 11.38 -6.19 16.36
CA VAL A 88 11.92 -7.39 17.04
C VAL A 88 10.83 -8.16 17.76
N ALA A 89 9.88 -7.47 18.41
CA ALA A 89 8.82 -8.13 19.16
C ALA A 89 7.73 -8.72 18.25
N GLU A 90 7.65 -8.29 16.99
CA GLU A 90 6.55 -8.57 16.04
C GLU A 90 5.15 -8.34 16.64
N LYS A 91 5.07 -7.49 17.67
CA LYS A 91 3.86 -7.23 18.45
C LYS A 91 3.62 -5.73 18.52
N MET A 92 2.36 -5.37 18.27
CA MET A 92 1.88 -4.01 18.47
C MET A 92 1.57 -3.74 19.94
N SER A 93 1.81 -2.51 20.40
CA SER A 93 1.34 -2.07 21.72
C SER A 93 -0.17 -1.89 21.69
N GLN A 94 -0.86 -2.40 22.71
CA GLN A 94 -2.33 -2.29 22.85
C GLN A 94 -2.82 -0.84 22.95
N GLU A 95 -1.99 0.07 23.44
CA GLU A 95 -2.33 1.50 23.56
C GLU A 95 -2.51 2.20 22.19
N TRP A 96 -2.07 1.55 21.11
CA TRP A 96 -2.05 2.08 19.75
C TRP A 96 -3.24 1.53 18.93
N HIS A 97 -4.07 0.69 19.56
CA HIS A 97 -5.28 0.10 19.01
C HIS A 97 -6.51 0.87 19.49
N LEU A 98 -6.87 1.96 18.82
CA LEU A 98 -8.20 2.55 18.96
C LEU A 98 -9.06 2.14 17.77
N TYR A 99 -10.03 1.27 18.04
CA TYR A 99 -10.93 0.71 17.05
C TYR A 99 -11.90 1.78 16.53
N ARG A 100 -11.52 2.52 15.49
CA ARG A 100 -12.43 3.32 14.66
C ARG A 100 -12.12 3.07 13.19
N GLY A 101 -13.18 3.01 12.36
CA GLY A 101 -13.12 2.61 10.95
C GLY A 101 -12.19 3.43 10.06
N ILE A 102 -11.73 4.61 10.52
CA ILE A 102 -10.55 5.31 10.01
C ILE A 102 -9.68 5.58 11.24
N THR A 103 -8.74 4.70 11.51
CA THR A 103 -7.83 4.87 12.65
C THR A 103 -6.73 5.84 12.21
N ILE A 104 -6.58 6.96 12.91
CA ILE A 104 -5.42 7.83 12.69
C ILE A 104 -4.26 7.16 13.42
N LEU A 105 -3.33 6.61 12.63
CA LEU A 105 -2.11 5.99 13.15
C LEU A 105 -1.30 7.05 13.91
N SER A 106 -0.63 6.65 14.99
CA SER A 106 0.44 7.47 15.56
C SER A 106 1.56 7.68 14.53
N ASP A 107 2.33 8.73 14.69
CA ASP A 107 3.33 9.11 13.69
C ASP A 107 4.48 8.12 13.57
N ALA A 108 4.95 7.57 14.70
CA ALA A 108 5.95 6.51 14.66
C ALA A 108 5.45 5.27 13.89
N TYR A 109 4.15 4.97 13.98
CA TYR A 109 3.56 3.85 13.26
C TYR A 109 3.29 4.18 11.78
N LYS A 110 2.93 5.43 11.44
CA LYS A 110 2.89 5.89 10.03
C LYS A 110 4.26 5.68 9.38
N VAL A 111 5.33 6.15 10.04
CA VAL A 111 6.70 6.00 9.55
C VAL A 111 7.08 4.51 9.42
N PHE A 112 6.76 3.69 10.43
CA PHE A 112 6.97 2.24 10.37
C PHE A 112 6.23 1.58 9.21
N SER A 113 4.95 1.90 9.03
CA SER A 113 4.12 1.35 7.96
C SER A 113 4.65 1.72 6.57
N GLU A 114 5.19 2.93 6.40
CA GLU A 114 5.81 3.36 5.14
C GLU A 114 7.11 2.59 4.86
N VAL A 115 7.94 2.37 5.90
CA VAL A 115 9.15 1.52 5.79
C VAL A 115 8.78 0.10 5.35
N VAL A 116 7.71 -0.45 5.94
CA VAL A 116 7.21 -1.78 5.58
C VAL A 116 6.66 -1.78 4.16
N TYR A 117 5.90 -0.75 3.76
CA TYR A 117 5.25 -0.64 2.45
C TYR A 117 6.23 -0.47 1.28
N MET A 118 7.30 0.31 1.46
CA MET A 118 8.26 0.60 0.39
C MET A 118 8.97 -0.65 -0.16
N ARG A 119 8.99 -1.75 0.60
CA ARG A 119 9.62 -3.01 0.18
C ARG A 119 8.76 -3.82 -0.78
N PRO A 120 7.58 -4.33 -0.40
CA PRO A 120 6.71 -5.05 -1.30
C PRO A 120 6.29 -4.20 -2.49
N LYS A 121 6.29 -2.86 -2.37
CA LYS A 121 6.00 -1.96 -3.50
C LYS A 121 6.83 -2.28 -4.75
N ASN A 122 8.15 -2.40 -4.62
CA ASN A 122 9.01 -2.66 -5.78
C ASN A 122 8.72 -4.01 -6.43
N TYR A 123 8.52 -5.05 -5.62
CA TYR A 123 8.18 -6.39 -6.11
C TYR A 123 6.74 -6.48 -6.64
N ALA A 124 5.82 -5.70 -6.06
CA ALA A 124 4.45 -5.63 -6.53
C ALA A 124 4.39 -5.04 -7.93
N GLU A 125 5.18 -4.02 -8.25
CA GLU A 125 5.25 -3.47 -9.62
C GLU A 125 5.74 -4.49 -10.65
N GLU A 126 6.61 -5.44 -10.28
CA GLU A 126 7.04 -6.54 -11.17
C GLU A 126 5.93 -7.58 -11.42
N ILE A 127 4.98 -7.71 -10.49
CA ILE A 127 3.93 -8.73 -10.52
C ILE A 127 2.62 -8.18 -11.10
N LEU A 128 2.34 -6.90 -10.86
CA LEU A 128 1.09 -6.25 -11.22
C LEU A 128 1.08 -5.86 -12.70
N ASN A 129 0.11 -6.40 -13.43
CA ASN A 129 -0.11 -6.07 -14.84
C ASN A 129 -0.76 -4.68 -15.01
N GLU A 130 -0.69 -4.16 -16.24
CA GLU A 130 -1.18 -2.83 -16.65
C GLU A 130 -2.67 -2.57 -16.38
N TYR A 131 -3.50 -3.62 -16.28
CA TYR A 131 -4.94 -3.47 -16.00
C TYR A 131 -5.23 -2.91 -14.60
N GLN A 132 -4.31 -3.08 -13.65
CA GLN A 132 -4.45 -2.54 -12.30
C GLN A 132 -3.73 -1.20 -12.21
N CYS A 133 -4.49 -0.13 -12.00
CA CYS A 133 -3.95 1.24 -11.91
C CYS A 133 -4.05 1.85 -10.50
N SER A 134 -5.00 1.40 -9.68
CA SER A 134 -5.18 1.93 -8.33
C SER A 134 -3.97 1.63 -7.43
N PHE A 135 -3.56 2.61 -6.62
CA PHE A 135 -2.43 2.54 -5.68
C PHE A 135 -1.04 2.34 -6.30
N ARG A 136 -0.89 2.58 -7.61
CA ARG A 136 0.41 2.50 -8.28
C ARG A 136 0.97 3.88 -8.57
N LEU A 137 2.29 3.97 -8.60
CA LEU A 137 2.96 5.21 -8.96
C LEU A 137 2.75 5.49 -10.46
N ASN A 138 2.55 6.76 -10.83
CA ASN A 138 2.36 7.19 -12.22
C ASN A 138 1.13 6.58 -12.92
N ARG A 139 0.13 6.15 -12.16
CA ARG A 139 -1.15 5.65 -12.68
C ARG A 139 -2.29 6.40 -12.03
N SER A 140 -3.25 6.81 -12.86
CA SER A 140 -4.38 7.62 -12.42
C SER A 140 -5.71 6.97 -12.81
N THR A 141 -6.78 7.42 -12.16
CA THR A 141 -8.14 7.04 -12.56
C THR A 141 -8.46 7.49 -13.99
N THR A 142 -7.82 8.57 -14.46
CA THR A 142 -7.96 9.08 -15.83
C THR A 142 -7.52 8.05 -16.86
N ASP A 143 -6.43 7.34 -16.61
CA ASP A 143 -5.92 6.31 -17.52
C ASP A 143 -6.91 5.15 -17.65
N GLN A 144 -7.53 4.73 -16.53
CA GLN A 144 -8.57 3.70 -16.54
C GLN A 144 -9.83 4.14 -17.27
N ILE A 145 -10.25 5.40 -17.09
CA ILE A 145 -11.40 5.97 -17.81
C ILE A 145 -11.11 6.00 -19.31
N TYR A 146 -9.91 6.42 -19.70
CA TYR A 146 -9.48 6.44 -21.10
C TYR A 146 -9.52 5.04 -21.72
N GLN A 147 -8.91 4.04 -21.07
CA GLN A 147 -8.97 2.65 -21.56
C GLN A 147 -10.41 2.16 -21.69
N LYS A 148 -11.27 2.43 -20.70
CA LYS A 148 -12.68 2.04 -20.74
C LYS A 148 -13.43 2.68 -21.92
N ARG A 149 -13.15 3.95 -22.23
CA ARG A 149 -13.72 4.64 -23.40
C ARG A 149 -13.28 3.98 -24.71
N GLN A 150 -11.98 3.70 -24.85
CA GLN A 150 -11.45 3.01 -26.03
C GLN A 150 -12.09 1.62 -26.24
N THR A 151 -12.34 0.88 -25.16
CA THR A 151 -13.04 -0.41 -25.22
C THR A 151 -14.52 -0.28 -25.57
N LEU A 152 -15.17 0.85 -25.26
CA LEU A 152 -16.56 1.13 -25.65
C LEU A 152 -16.69 1.59 -27.11
N GLU A 153 -15.75 2.40 -27.59
CA GLU A 153 -15.80 3.00 -28.93
C GLU A 153 -15.70 1.97 -30.05
N LYS A 154 -14.80 0.98 -29.93
CA LYS A 154 -14.59 -0.01 -31.01
C LYS A 154 -15.83 -0.87 -31.29
N PRO A 155 -16.48 -1.52 -30.30
CA PRO A 155 -17.67 -2.32 -30.57
C PRO A 155 -18.84 -1.48 -31.07
N TYR A 156 -18.95 -0.23 -30.62
CA TYR A 156 -19.94 0.72 -31.11
C TYR A 156 -19.76 1.00 -32.61
N GLU A 157 -18.52 1.18 -33.09
CA GLU A 157 -18.21 1.39 -34.51
C GLU A 157 -18.60 0.20 -35.39
N TYR A 158 -18.37 -1.03 -34.89
CA TYR A 158 -18.66 -2.26 -35.64
C TYR A 158 -20.07 -2.83 -35.40
N GLY A 159 -20.93 -2.14 -34.63
CA GLY A 159 -22.27 -2.62 -34.30
C GLY A 159 -22.28 -3.92 -33.49
N ILE A 160 -21.25 -4.14 -32.66
CA ILE A 160 -21.10 -5.32 -31.80
C ILE A 160 -21.63 -4.99 -30.40
N ASP A 161 -22.53 -5.82 -29.89
CA ASP A 161 -23.02 -5.71 -28.52
C ASP A 161 -21.93 -6.01 -27.50
N LEU A 162 -21.65 -5.04 -26.64
CA LEU A 162 -20.69 -5.14 -25.53
C LEU A 162 -21.41 -5.12 -24.18
N HIS A 163 -21.07 -6.05 -23.30
CA HIS A 163 -21.56 -6.08 -21.93
C HIS A 163 -20.42 -5.90 -20.92
N TYR A 164 -20.61 -5.02 -19.93
CA TYR A 164 -19.68 -4.82 -18.82
C TYR A 164 -20.18 -5.50 -17.53
N LEU A 165 -19.27 -6.18 -16.84
CA LEU A 165 -19.49 -6.66 -15.47
C LEU A 165 -18.74 -5.78 -14.49
N PHE A 166 -19.44 -5.16 -13.54
CA PHE A 166 -18.84 -4.39 -12.46
C PHE A 166 -18.86 -5.20 -11.17
N VAL A 167 -17.66 -5.53 -10.68
CA VAL A 167 -17.48 -6.27 -9.42
C VAL A 167 -16.98 -5.30 -8.36
N ASN A 168 -17.64 -5.29 -7.19
CA ASN A 168 -17.19 -4.51 -6.05
C ASN A 168 -17.18 -5.36 -4.78
N TYR A 169 -16.11 -5.27 -4.00
CA TYR A 169 -15.99 -5.99 -2.74
C TYR A 169 -16.60 -5.18 -1.58
N LYS A 170 -17.40 -5.85 -0.75
CA LYS A 170 -17.89 -5.26 0.51
C LYS A 170 -16.74 -5.21 1.52
N GLN A 171 -16.37 -4.00 1.97
CA GLN A 171 -15.33 -3.78 3.00
C GLN A 171 -14.03 -4.55 2.71
N ALA A 172 -13.46 -4.31 1.52
CA ALA A 172 -12.30 -5.05 1.03
C ALA A 172 -11.12 -5.10 2.02
N SER A 173 -10.90 -4.03 2.80
CA SER A 173 -9.82 -3.97 3.80
C SER A 173 -10.12 -4.75 5.08
N ASP A 174 -11.39 -4.86 5.47
CA ASP A 174 -11.78 -5.50 6.73
C ASP A 174 -11.93 -7.01 6.56
N ASN A 175 -12.33 -7.46 5.36
CA ASN A 175 -12.64 -8.86 5.07
C ASN A 175 -11.44 -9.67 4.53
N VAL A 176 -10.22 -9.23 4.83
CA VAL A 176 -9.02 -9.92 4.34
C VAL A 176 -8.64 -11.06 5.27
N SER A 177 -8.54 -12.28 4.72
CA SER A 177 -8.11 -13.45 5.49
C SER A 177 -6.63 -13.33 5.87
N ARG A 178 -6.36 -13.05 7.15
CA ARG A 178 -4.99 -12.91 7.69
C ARG A 178 -4.15 -14.15 7.45
N ASN A 179 -4.75 -15.34 7.55
CA ASN A 179 -4.07 -16.63 7.32
C ASN A 179 -3.63 -16.84 5.86
N ARG A 180 -4.23 -16.13 4.89
CA ARG A 180 -3.80 -16.20 3.48
C ARG A 180 -2.68 -15.21 3.15
N ILE A 181 -2.53 -14.13 3.94
CA ILE A 181 -1.48 -13.12 3.79
C ILE A 181 -0.23 -13.53 4.58
N LEU A 182 -0.40 -14.00 5.81
CA LEU A 182 0.65 -14.54 6.68
C LEU A 182 1.08 -15.96 6.25
#